data_AF-A0A8J6B2I7-F1
#
_entry.id   AF-A0A8J6B2I7-F1
#
_cell.length_a   1.000
_cell.length_b   1.000
_cell.length_c   1.000
_cell.angle_alpha   90.00
_cell.angle_beta   90.00
_cell.angle_gamma   90.00
#
_symmetry.space_group_name_H-M   'P 1'
#
loop_
_entity.id
_entity.type
_entity.pdbx_description
1 polymer ?
#
loop_
_entity_poly.entity_id
_entity_poly.type
_entity_poly.pdbx_seq_one_letter_code
_entity_poly.pdbx_strand_id
1 'polypeptide(L)'
;MASRPPLKMVGDMPLVAYFADNWENVQNFQAKEGDLLIDTYPKSGESKKGVVPAAHLRPGGTTWISEIVDLVLHDGENKTSQRGAIFERVTFLEFAMPDMPTNTEKLNKMKPPRLMKSHLPIHLLPESFWEKNSCSNYVSYH
;
A
#
# COMPACT_ATOMS: atom_id res chain seq x y z
N MET A 1 8.14 26.89 -2.33
CA MET A 1 7.84 25.82 -3.31
C MET A 1 8.46 24.55 -2.79
N ALA A 2 7.69 23.52 -2.46
CA ALA A 2 8.26 22.25 -2.02
C ALA A 2 8.93 21.56 -3.22
N SER A 3 10.25 21.37 -3.13
CA SER A 3 11.02 20.64 -4.15
C SER A 3 10.54 19.19 -4.21
N ARG A 4 10.36 18.63 -5.41
CA ARG A 4 10.04 17.22 -5.56
C ARG A 4 11.25 16.41 -5.08
N PRO A 5 11.10 15.52 -4.08
CA PRO A 5 12.21 14.73 -3.59
C PRO A 5 12.77 13.86 -4.72
N PRO A 6 14.09 13.65 -4.78
CA PRO A 6 14.71 12.76 -5.76
C PRO A 6 14.27 11.31 -5.51
N LEU A 7 14.42 10.47 -6.54
CA LEU A 7 14.26 9.02 -6.39
C LEU A 7 15.56 8.44 -5.81
N LYS A 8 15.44 7.49 -4.88
CA LYS A 8 16.54 6.71 -4.32
C LYS A 8 16.35 5.24 -4.72
N MET A 9 17.45 4.57 -5.06
CA MET A 9 17.41 3.15 -5.40
C MET A 9 17.35 2.30 -4.13
N VAL A 10 16.40 1.37 -4.11
CA VAL A 10 16.27 0.32 -3.09
C VAL A 10 16.23 -1.01 -3.83
N GLY A 11 17.31 -1.80 -3.68
CA GLY A 11 17.56 -2.91 -4.59
C GLY A 11 17.54 -2.43 -6.05
N ASP A 12 16.69 -3.05 -6.86
CA ASP A 12 16.54 -2.72 -8.28
C ASP A 12 15.37 -1.75 -8.57
N MET A 13 14.74 -1.18 -7.54
CA MET A 13 13.57 -0.31 -7.69
C MET A 13 13.87 1.15 -7.29
N PRO A 14 13.52 2.14 -8.14
CA PRO A 14 13.55 3.54 -7.75
C PRO A 14 12.33 3.88 -6.89
N LEU A 15 12.57 4.27 -5.63
CA LEU A 15 11.55 4.72 -4.69
C LEU A 15 11.68 6.22 -4.41
N VAL A 16 10.58 6.85 -3.99
CA VAL A 16 10.61 8.23 -3.48
C VAL A 16 11.55 8.29 -2.26
N ALA A 17 12.40 9.32 -2.15
CA ALA A 17 13.41 9.40 -1.09
C ALA A 17 12.86 9.08 0.31
N TYR A 18 11.68 9.61 0.66
CA TYR A 18 11.06 9.36 1.96
C TYR A 18 10.68 7.89 2.20
N PHE A 19 10.24 7.18 1.16
CA PHE A 19 9.90 5.75 1.26
C PHE A 19 11.17 4.91 1.40
N ALA A 20 12.21 5.27 0.65
CA ALA A 20 13.53 4.64 0.78
C ALA A 20 14.18 4.90 2.15
N ASP A 21 13.96 6.07 2.74
CA ASP A 21 14.48 6.38 4.08
C ASP A 21 13.74 5.59 5.18
N ASN A 22 12.51 5.14 4.93
CA ASN A 22 11.75 4.24 5.81
C ASN A 22 12.03 2.75 5.56
N TRP A 23 12.97 2.41 4.68
CA TRP A 23 13.16 1.05 4.20
C TRP A 23 13.47 0.04 5.31
N GLU A 24 14.28 0.41 6.29
CA GLU A 24 14.62 -0.47 7.42
C GLU A 24 13.37 -0.88 8.23
N ASN A 25 12.41 0.03 8.42
CA ASN A 25 11.17 -0.28 9.11
C ASN A 25 10.24 -1.17 8.27
N VAL A 26 10.29 -1.01 6.94
CA VAL A 26 9.52 -1.85 6.02
C VAL A 26 10.09 -3.27 6.05
N GLN A 27 11.40 -3.44 5.88
CA GLN A 27 12.04 -4.77 5.90
C GLN A 27 11.82 -5.52 7.21
N ASN A 28 11.90 -4.82 8.34
CA ASN A 28 11.69 -5.40 9.66
C ASN A 28 10.21 -5.50 10.07
N PHE A 29 9.28 -5.14 9.20
CA PHE A 29 7.85 -5.20 9.49
C PHE A 29 7.43 -6.63 9.83
N GLN A 30 6.61 -6.78 10.87
CA GLN A 30 6.12 -8.06 11.34
C GLN A 30 4.64 -8.22 10.95
N ALA A 31 4.40 -9.05 9.93
CA ALA A 31 3.06 -9.50 9.58
C ALA A 31 2.46 -10.34 10.74
N LYS A 32 1.16 -10.18 10.97
CA LYS A 32 0.41 -10.86 12.03
C LYS A 32 -0.66 -11.73 11.41
N GLU A 33 -0.96 -12.87 12.04
CA GLU A 33 -2.05 -13.74 11.62
C GLU A 33 -3.36 -12.96 11.37
N GLY A 34 -4.00 -13.20 10.22
CA GLY A 34 -5.19 -12.47 9.78
C GLY A 34 -4.91 -11.16 9.04
N ASP A 35 -3.65 -10.81 8.80
CA ASP A 35 -3.29 -9.71 7.90
C ASP A 35 -3.61 -10.03 6.44
N LEU A 36 -3.96 -8.97 5.71
CA LEU A 36 -4.26 -9.00 4.29
C LEU A 36 -3.40 -7.98 3.56
N LEU A 37 -2.63 -8.46 2.59
CA LEU A 37 -1.78 -7.61 1.74
C LEU A 37 -2.32 -7.59 0.32
N ILE A 38 -2.67 -6.39 -0.16
CA ILE A 38 -2.98 -6.11 -1.56
C ILE A 38 -1.70 -5.57 -2.20
N ASP A 39 -1.02 -6.41 -2.97
CA ASP A 39 0.16 -6.01 -3.73
C ASP A 39 -0.25 -5.68 -5.17
N THR A 40 0.20 -4.53 -5.66
CA THR A 40 -0.14 -4.10 -7.02
C THR A 40 1.05 -3.42 -7.64
N TYR A 41 1.31 -3.68 -8.91
CA TYR A 41 2.32 -2.88 -9.59
C TYR A 41 1.77 -1.46 -9.80
N PRO A 42 2.52 -0.38 -9.45
CA PRO A 42 2.07 0.98 -9.75
C PRO A 42 1.95 1.09 -11.27
N LYS A 43 0.77 1.44 -11.79
CA LYS A 43 0.53 1.51 -13.24
C LYS A 43 1.69 2.25 -13.93
N SER A 44 2.38 1.53 -14.81
CA SER A 44 3.23 2.09 -15.87
C SER A 44 2.34 2.97 -16.75
N GLY A 45 2.13 4.21 -16.31
CA GLY A 45 1.57 5.25 -17.14
C GLY A 45 2.67 5.75 -18.05
N GLU A 46 2.90 5.07 -19.18
CA GLU A 46 3.42 5.77 -20.33
C GLU A 46 2.48 6.96 -20.58
N SER A 47 2.96 8.18 -20.30
CA SER A 47 2.37 9.37 -20.89
C SER A 47 2.63 9.30 -22.38
N LYS A 48 1.76 8.62 -23.12
CA LYS A 48 1.60 8.93 -24.54
C LYS A 48 1.07 10.36 -24.60
N LYS A 49 1.99 11.30 -24.82
CA LYS A 49 1.69 12.67 -25.19
C LYS A 49 0.79 12.60 -26.43
N GLY A 50 -0.44 13.05 -26.27
CA GLY A 50 -1.34 13.30 -27.38
C GLY A 50 -2.66 12.57 -27.24
N VAL A 51 -3.69 13.40 -27.11
CA VAL A 51 -5.10 13.14 -27.41
C VAL A 51 -5.99 12.84 -26.18
N VAL A 52 -6.75 13.90 -25.86
CA VAL A 52 -7.95 14.15 -25.04
C VAL A 52 -7.88 14.13 -23.49
N PRO A 53 -8.37 15.20 -22.82
CA PRO A 53 -8.45 15.28 -21.37
C PRO A 53 -9.73 14.58 -20.90
N ALA A 54 -9.62 13.31 -20.54
CA ALA A 54 -10.65 12.66 -19.73
C ALA A 54 -10.24 12.73 -18.26
N ALA A 55 -10.51 13.88 -17.63
CA ALA A 55 -10.54 14.03 -16.17
C ALA A 55 -11.71 13.26 -15.50
N HIS A 56 -12.31 12.27 -16.20
CA HIS A 56 -13.17 11.25 -15.61
C HIS A 56 -12.29 10.06 -15.20
N LEU A 57 -11.71 10.20 -14.01
CA LEU A 57 -10.96 9.20 -13.28
C LEU A 57 -11.70 7.85 -13.30
N ARG A 58 -11.21 6.89 -14.09
CA ARG A 58 -11.35 5.47 -13.73
C ARG A 58 -10.59 5.29 -12.42
N PRO A 59 -11.24 4.91 -11.30
CA PRO A 59 -10.50 4.65 -10.07
C PRO A 59 -9.48 3.54 -10.37
N GLY A 60 -8.22 3.78 -10.01
CA GLY A 60 -7.15 2.79 -10.20
C GLY A 60 -7.56 1.45 -9.59
N GLY A 61 -7.14 0.33 -10.21
CA GLY A 61 -7.53 -1.02 -9.77
C GLY A 61 -7.30 -1.27 -8.28
N THR A 62 -6.25 -0.65 -7.71
CA THR A 62 -5.96 -0.63 -6.28
C THR A 62 -7.11 -0.11 -5.43
N THR A 63 -7.67 1.05 -5.76
CA THR A 63 -8.76 1.66 -5.01
C THR A 63 -10.01 0.79 -5.04
N TRP A 64 -10.36 0.23 -6.20
CA TRP A 64 -11.57 -0.58 -6.32
C TRP A 64 -11.46 -1.93 -5.59
N ILE A 65 -10.33 -2.63 -5.72
CA ILE A 65 -10.08 -3.89 -5.00
C ILE A 65 -10.03 -3.65 -3.49
N SER A 66 -9.41 -2.55 -3.04
CA SER A 66 -9.40 -2.16 -1.63
C SER A 66 -10.80 -1.97 -1.04
N GLU A 67 -11.74 -1.33 -1.77
CA GLU A 67 -13.14 -1.21 -1.30
C GLU A 67 -13.86 -2.56 -1.22
N ILE A 68 -13.68 -3.43 -2.22
CA ILE A 68 -14.33 -4.75 -2.24
C ILE A 68 -13.85 -5.59 -1.05
N VAL A 69 -12.54 -5.65 -0.82
CA VAL A 69 -11.97 -6.42 0.29
C VAL A 69 -12.41 -5.83 1.64
N ASP A 70 -12.46 -4.51 1.78
CA ASP A 70 -12.95 -3.86 3.00
C ASP A 70 -14.42 -4.15 3.28
N LEU A 71 -15.28 -4.21 2.24
CA LEU A 71 -16.69 -4.58 2.38
C LEU A 71 -16.86 -6.05 2.79
N VAL A 72 -16.08 -6.97 2.19
CA VAL A 72 -16.13 -8.41 2.52
C VAL A 72 -15.67 -8.67 3.95
N LEU A 73 -14.63 -7.98 4.42
CA LEU A 73 -14.13 -8.09 5.79
C LEU A 73 -15.14 -7.67 6.86
N HIS A 74 -16.14 -6.88 6.49
CA HIS A 74 -17.12 -6.30 7.41
C HIS A 74 -18.56 -6.73 7.07
N ASP A 75 -18.73 -7.92 6.49
CA ASP A 75 -20.05 -8.51 6.16
C ASP A 75 -20.98 -7.58 5.35
N GLY A 76 -20.40 -6.72 4.51
CA GLY A 76 -21.15 -5.79 3.66
C GLY A 76 -21.78 -4.62 4.42
N GLU A 77 -21.36 -4.31 5.65
CA GLU A 77 -21.83 -3.12 6.36
C GLU A 77 -21.36 -1.83 5.66
N ASN A 78 -22.25 -1.18 4.90
CA ASN A 78 -22.01 0.11 4.21
C ASN A 78 -21.50 1.27 5.10
N LYS A 79 -21.48 1.10 6.43
CA LYS A 79 -20.96 2.09 7.38
C LYS A 79 -19.43 2.13 7.41
N THR A 80 -18.73 1.11 6.92
CA THR A 80 -17.25 1.11 6.85
C THR A 80 -16.70 2.06 5.80
N SER A 81 -17.38 2.22 4.67
CA SER A 81 -17.06 3.26 3.68
C SER A 81 -17.14 4.68 4.25
N GLN A 82 -17.76 4.88 5.42
CA GLN A 82 -17.88 6.16 6.13
C GLN A 82 -16.90 6.31 7.30
N ARG A 83 -16.07 5.29 7.62
CA ARG A 83 -15.12 5.32 8.75
C ARG A 83 -13.85 6.13 8.49
N GLY A 84 -13.64 6.58 7.26
CA GLY A 84 -12.47 7.35 6.86
C GLY A 84 -12.14 7.18 5.39
N ALA A 85 -11.16 7.93 4.92
CA ALA A 85 -10.71 7.81 3.54
C ALA A 85 -10.06 6.44 3.28
N ILE A 86 -10.07 5.97 2.03
CA ILE A 86 -9.60 4.62 1.70
C ILE A 86 -8.13 4.37 2.08
N PHE A 87 -7.30 5.42 2.11
CA PHE A 87 -5.90 5.34 2.55
C PHE A 87 -5.73 5.22 4.07
N GLU A 88 -6.78 5.53 4.83
CA GLU A 88 -6.82 5.30 6.29
C GLU A 88 -7.27 3.87 6.60
N ARG A 89 -8.17 3.32 5.77
CA ARG A 89 -8.66 1.93 5.87
C ARG A 89 -7.64 0.93 5.33
N VAL A 90 -7.06 1.22 4.17
CA VAL A 90 -6.01 0.43 3.53
C VAL A 90 -4.69 1.15 3.66
N THR A 91 -3.94 0.76 4.68
CA THR A 91 -2.69 1.45 5.02
C THR A 91 -1.60 1.05 4.02
N PHE A 92 -0.92 2.05 3.47
CA PHE A 92 0.12 1.83 2.47
C PHE A 92 1.45 1.55 3.17
N LEU A 93 2.00 0.34 3.02
CA LEU A 93 3.10 -0.19 3.84
C LEU A 93 4.36 0.69 3.80
N GLU A 94 4.86 0.99 2.60
CA GLU A 94 6.09 1.74 2.36
C GLU A 94 5.94 3.27 2.51
N PHE A 95 4.73 3.75 2.77
CA PHE A 95 4.48 5.18 2.83
C PHE A 95 5.13 5.81 4.06
N ALA A 96 5.96 6.81 3.80
CA ALA A 96 6.57 7.65 4.79
C ALA A 96 6.66 9.08 4.25
N MET A 97 6.54 10.05 5.15
CA MET A 97 6.63 11.47 4.83
C MET A 97 7.34 12.17 5.99
N PRO A 98 8.15 13.21 5.73
CA PRO A 98 8.72 14.03 6.80
C PRO A 98 7.61 14.56 7.71
N ASP A 99 7.92 14.63 9.00
CA ASP A 99 7.04 15.15 10.06
C ASP A 99 5.72 14.39 10.28
N MET A 100 5.60 13.16 9.75
CA MET A 100 4.49 12.25 10.04
C MET A 100 4.98 10.89 10.54
N PRO A 101 4.23 10.23 11.44
CA PRO A 101 4.52 8.84 11.80
C PRO A 101 4.46 7.96 10.55
N THR A 102 5.39 7.01 10.47
CA THR A 102 5.47 6.06 9.36
C THR A 102 4.26 5.14 9.36
N ASN A 103 3.83 4.69 8.18
CA ASN A 103 2.69 3.77 8.12
C ASN A 103 3.02 2.40 8.73
N THR A 104 4.28 2.00 8.77
CA THR A 104 4.77 0.83 9.51
C THR A 104 4.49 0.95 11.02
N GLU A 105 4.79 2.10 11.63
CA GLU A 105 4.43 2.37 13.03
C GLU A 105 2.91 2.38 13.26
N LYS A 106 2.15 2.97 12.34
CA LYS A 106 0.67 2.98 12.40
C LYS A 106 0.13 1.55 12.36
N LEU A 107 0.62 0.72 11.44
CA LEU A 107 0.22 -0.68 11.28
C LEU A 107 0.55 -1.51 12.51
N ASN A 108 1.68 -1.26 13.17
CA ASN A 108 2.06 -1.96 14.39
C ASN A 108 1.07 -1.73 15.54
N LYS A 109 0.47 -0.53 15.62
CA LYS A 109 -0.53 -0.13 16.63
C LYS A 109 -1.96 -0.58 16.31
N MET A 110 -2.24 -0.96 15.06
CA MET A 110 -3.58 -1.41 14.64
C MET A 110 -3.90 -2.82 15.16
N LYS A 111 -5.17 -3.03 15.53
CA LYS A 111 -5.71 -4.36 15.89
C LYS A 111 -6.07 -5.13 14.62
N PRO A 112 -5.89 -6.47 14.56
CA PRO A 112 -6.38 -7.29 13.45
C PRO A 112 -7.91 -7.24 13.31
N PRO A 113 -8.47 -7.48 12.10
CA PRO A 113 -7.78 -7.73 10.83
C PRO A 113 -7.20 -6.44 10.23
N ARG A 114 -5.94 -6.48 9.74
CA ARG A 114 -5.26 -5.32 9.13
C ARG A 114 -5.26 -5.47 7.61
N LEU A 115 -5.80 -4.46 6.92
CA LEU A 115 -5.76 -4.39 5.46
C LEU A 115 -4.64 -3.43 5.02
N MET A 116 -3.69 -3.98 4.29
CA MET A 116 -2.50 -3.29 3.81
C MET A 116 -2.46 -3.29 2.29
N LYS A 117 -1.79 -2.29 1.73
CA LYS A 117 -1.39 -2.34 0.32
C LYS A 117 0.11 -2.09 0.19
N SER A 118 0.70 -2.61 -0.88
CA SER A 118 2.07 -2.31 -1.27
C SER A 118 2.21 -2.23 -2.79
N HIS A 119 3.26 -1.54 -3.23
CA HIS A 119 3.75 -1.49 -4.60
C HIS A 119 5.13 -2.14 -4.75
N LEU A 120 5.58 -2.84 -3.70
CA LEU A 120 6.87 -3.50 -3.67
C LEU A 120 6.83 -4.82 -4.46
N PRO A 121 7.82 -5.08 -5.32
CA PRO A 121 8.02 -6.38 -5.93
C PRO A 121 8.09 -7.48 -4.87
N ILE A 122 7.72 -8.70 -5.27
CA ILE A 122 7.71 -9.87 -4.39
C ILE A 122 9.03 -10.11 -3.63
N HIS A 123 10.17 -9.82 -4.26
CA HIS A 123 11.51 -9.97 -3.66
C HIS A 123 11.91 -8.83 -2.71
N LEU A 124 11.15 -7.74 -2.70
CA LEU A 124 11.30 -6.59 -1.81
C LEU A 124 10.24 -6.60 -0.69
N LEU A 125 9.31 -7.55 -0.69
CA LEU A 125 8.35 -7.70 0.41
C LEU A 125 9.06 -8.19 1.67
N PRO A 126 8.63 -7.73 2.86
CA PRO A 126 9.19 -8.19 4.13
C PRO A 126 9.10 -9.70 4.28
N GLU A 127 10.18 -10.34 4.76
CA GLU A 127 10.24 -11.79 4.88
C GLU A 127 9.15 -12.35 5.79
N SER A 128 8.70 -11.55 6.77
CA SER A 128 7.63 -11.91 7.69
C SER A 128 6.34 -12.30 6.97
N PHE A 129 6.05 -11.80 5.77
CA PHE A 129 4.86 -12.21 5.00
C PHE A 129 4.92 -13.65 4.48
N TRP A 130 6.12 -14.23 4.37
CA TRP A 130 6.34 -15.60 3.89
C TRP A 130 6.45 -16.62 5.02
N GLU A 131 6.62 -16.17 6.26
CA GLU A 131 6.67 -17.03 7.43
C GLU A 131 5.31 -17.74 7.65
N LYS A 132 5.36 -19.00 8.10
CA LYS A 132 4.14 -19.79 8.30
C LYS A 132 3.22 -19.10 9.32
N ASN A 133 1.96 -18.86 8.93
CA ASN A 133 0.86 -18.28 9.72
C ASN A 133 0.86 -16.75 9.88
N SER A 134 1.68 -15.99 9.15
CA SER A 134 1.75 -14.53 9.31
C SER A 134 0.85 -13.73 8.35
N CYS A 135 0.55 -14.24 7.15
CA CYS A 135 -0.32 -13.59 6.18
C CYS A 135 -1.21 -14.64 5.52
N SER A 136 -2.51 -14.57 5.77
CA SER A 136 -3.43 -15.62 5.32
C SER A 136 -3.85 -15.44 3.86
N ASN A 137 -3.78 -14.24 3.29
CA ASN A 137 -4.13 -14.03 1.88
C ASN A 137 -3.29 -12.91 1.25
N TYR A 138 -2.59 -13.26 0.16
CA TYR A 138 -1.85 -12.35 -0.71
C TYR A 138 -2.61 -12.23 -2.04
N VAL A 139 -2.90 -11.01 -2.46
CA VAL A 139 -3.53 -10.73 -3.75
C VAL A 139 -2.60 -9.83 -4.54
N SER A 140 -2.02 -10.37 -5.62
CA SER A 140 -1.22 -9.60 -6.58
C SER A 140 -1.97 -9.34 -7.88
N TYR A 141 -1.87 -8.10 -8.37
CA TYR A 141 -2.24 -7.74 -9.74
C TYR A 141 -1.02 -7.15 -10.45
N HIS A 142 -0.64 -7.75 -11.57
CA HIS A 142 0.46 -7.33 -12.45
C HIS A 142 -0.11 -6.85 -13.79
#